data_AF-A0A1L8I6C7-F1
#
_entry.id   AF-A0A1L8I6C7-F1
#
_cell.length_a   1.000
_cell.length_b   1.000
_cell.length_c   1.000
_cell.angle_alpha   90.00
_cell.angle_beta   90.00
_cell.angle_gamma   90.00
#
_symmetry.space_group_name_H-M   'P 1'
#
loop_
_entity.id
_entity.type
_entity.pdbx_description
1 polymer ?
#
loop_
_entity_poly.entity_id
_entity_poly.type
_entity_poly.pdbx_seq_one_letter_code
_entity_poly.pdbx_strand_id
1 'polypeptide(L)'
;MMLLHWVVSYCEAKKSLYNTTFQLNEQSAIKLGVTMNTVFRSMKNTLMGNAKHLSEQLASSSPLQPHVNHFMESNDYFNAIVVVERSGRVVAASAEKDDFHDIVAAGPTRQELSDRSPTISEPFRSASGDIIVLMTYPIVDAQGEYYGYLGGTIHLHENNVLNEIFGESTTNESGTYTYVVDGSGHILYHPDRNRLGENVSANAVVQRVINGQRGYDEVTNTKGDVFLAGYTPVEENGWGIVVQTPAEEIRAQAVRIILKEIVYTLPIFLLLLAITILLARKLAAPFTLLANTAEGITSGKPVDSPPHHAIFSYEAHQLYQTVLLAMERLQKRAEHLLNEAQTDALTGLPNRRALNVLLSAWMQERKPFSVVAVDIDFFKQVNDTYGHQVGDQVLQFLANVMRANSRKGDFCCRYGGEEFIILLPNTPSDEAYQMIERIRTTLELKTSPTGKPITISCGVASYPDHAATAHELLECADQALYAAKRQGRNRTVLYEQLKADGA
;
A
#
# COMPACT_ATOMS: atom_id res chain seq x y z
N MET A 1 -5.85 2.16 -4.00
CA MET A 1 -6.28 3.52 -3.61
C MET A 1 -5.24 4.58 -3.93
N MET A 2 -4.01 4.51 -3.40
CA MET A 2 -3.00 5.57 -3.62
C MET A 2 -2.56 5.74 -5.09
N LEU A 3 -2.32 4.64 -5.82
CA LEU A 3 -2.03 4.70 -7.27
C LEU A 3 -3.15 5.37 -8.08
N LEU A 4 -4.41 5.03 -7.77
CA LEU A 4 -5.58 5.64 -8.42
C LEU A 4 -5.64 7.14 -8.13
N HIS A 5 -5.36 7.56 -6.90
CA HIS A 5 -5.30 8.96 -6.52
C HIS A 5 -4.23 9.73 -7.31
N TRP A 6 -3.02 9.16 -7.48
CA TRP A 6 -1.96 9.80 -8.27
C TRP A 6 -2.29 9.90 -9.76
N VAL A 7 -2.94 8.89 -10.34
CA VAL A 7 -3.41 8.94 -11.74
C VAL A 7 -4.46 10.03 -11.93
N VAL A 8 -5.42 10.13 -11.00
CA VAL A 8 -6.45 11.20 -11.03
C VAL A 8 -5.80 12.57 -10.85
N SER A 9 -4.91 12.72 -9.87
CA SER A 9 -4.15 13.96 -9.63
C SER A 9 -3.38 14.39 -10.88
N TYR A 10 -2.73 13.44 -11.58
CA TYR A 10 -2.04 13.72 -12.84
C TYR A 10 -2.98 14.25 -13.92
N CYS A 11 -4.12 13.59 -14.13
CA CYS A 11 -5.10 14.00 -15.13
C CYS A 11 -5.66 15.41 -14.85
N GLU A 12 -5.99 15.71 -13.59
CA GLU A 12 -6.46 17.03 -13.17
C GLU A 12 -5.38 18.10 -13.31
N ALA A 13 -4.16 17.81 -12.85
CA ALA A 13 -3.02 18.73 -12.99
C ALA A 13 -2.72 19.03 -14.46
N LYS A 14 -2.68 18.00 -15.32
CA LYS A 14 -2.48 18.17 -16.76
C LYS A 14 -3.58 19.04 -17.37
N LYS A 15 -4.85 18.73 -17.10
CA LYS A 15 -6.00 19.45 -17.65
C LYS A 15 -6.01 20.92 -17.20
N SER A 16 -5.76 21.16 -15.92
CA SER A 16 -5.66 22.49 -15.34
C SER A 16 -4.55 23.30 -16.01
N LEU A 17 -3.33 22.74 -16.09
CA LEU A 17 -2.20 23.40 -16.73
C LEU A 17 -2.48 23.71 -18.20
N TYR A 18 -3.07 22.78 -18.96
CA TYR A 18 -3.43 23.03 -20.36
C TYR A 18 -4.39 24.22 -20.50
N ASN A 19 -5.48 24.22 -19.72
CA ASN A 19 -6.46 25.30 -19.75
C ASN A 19 -5.85 26.66 -19.35
N THR A 20 -5.02 26.68 -18.30
CA THR A 20 -4.33 27.90 -17.87
C THR A 20 -3.35 28.38 -18.93
N THR A 21 -2.58 27.48 -19.56
CA THR A 21 -1.64 27.85 -20.64
C THR A 21 -2.37 28.40 -21.85
N PHE A 22 -3.51 27.82 -22.25
CA PHE A 22 -4.34 28.36 -23.33
C PHE A 22 -4.79 29.79 -23.05
N GLN A 23 -5.33 30.04 -21.86
CA GLN A 23 -5.80 31.37 -21.46
C GLN A 23 -4.64 32.38 -21.41
N LEU A 24 -3.49 32.00 -20.85
CA LEU A 24 -2.31 32.86 -20.79
C LEU A 24 -1.78 33.20 -22.19
N ASN A 25 -1.71 32.21 -23.08
CA ASN A 25 -1.25 32.44 -24.45
C ASN A 25 -2.22 33.32 -25.25
N GLU A 26 -3.53 33.11 -25.10
CA GLU A 26 -4.55 33.98 -25.72
C GLU A 26 -4.44 35.42 -25.21
N GLN A 27 -4.38 35.62 -23.88
CA GLN A 27 -4.27 36.95 -23.29
C GLN A 27 -2.98 37.66 -23.71
N SER A 28 -1.86 36.93 -23.76
CA SER A 28 -0.58 37.46 -24.25
C SER A 28 -0.69 37.84 -25.72
N ALA A 29 -1.28 37.00 -26.58
CA ALA A 29 -1.50 37.32 -27.98
C ALA A 29 -2.35 38.59 -28.14
N ILE A 30 -3.49 38.68 -27.44
CA ILE A 30 -4.37 39.86 -27.45
C ILE A 30 -3.62 41.13 -27.03
N LYS A 31 -2.89 41.08 -25.92
CA LYS A 31 -2.12 42.23 -25.42
C LYS A 31 -1.09 42.68 -26.45
N LEU A 32 -0.35 41.74 -27.02
CA LEU A 32 0.62 42.00 -28.08
C LEU A 32 -0.03 42.56 -29.35
N GLY A 33 -1.23 42.09 -29.72
CA GLY A 33 -2.02 42.63 -30.83
C GLY A 33 -2.41 44.09 -30.61
N VAL A 34 -2.81 44.45 -29.40
CA VAL A 34 -3.13 45.85 -29.04
C VAL A 34 -1.88 46.73 -29.07
N THR A 35 -0.75 46.26 -28.54
CA THR A 35 0.54 46.97 -28.60
C THR A 35 0.95 47.19 -30.06
N MET A 36 0.89 46.14 -30.86
CA MET A 36 1.22 46.18 -32.29
C MET A 36 0.35 47.19 -33.03
N ASN A 37 -0.96 47.13 -32.83
CA ASN A 37 -1.91 48.07 -33.44
C ASN A 37 -1.59 49.53 -33.07
N THR A 38 -1.21 49.77 -31.81
CA THR A 38 -0.82 51.10 -31.32
C THR A 38 0.45 51.60 -32.02
N VAL A 39 1.47 50.74 -32.13
CA VAL A 39 2.72 51.09 -32.81
C VAL A 39 2.50 51.33 -34.30
N PHE A 40 1.71 50.49 -34.97
CA PHE A 40 1.38 50.67 -36.40
C PHE A 40 0.66 51.99 -36.67
N ARG A 41 -0.29 52.36 -35.80
CA ARG A 41 -0.96 53.66 -35.88
C ARG A 41 0.02 54.82 -35.71
N SER A 42 0.96 54.71 -34.77
CA SER A 42 2.03 55.70 -34.59
C SER A 42 2.92 55.80 -35.83
N MET A 43 3.36 54.68 -36.39
CA MET A 43 4.17 54.63 -37.63
C MET A 43 3.46 55.32 -38.79
N LYS A 44 2.18 54.99 -39.01
CA LYS A 44 1.34 55.61 -40.06
C LYS A 44 1.16 57.11 -39.84
N ASN A 45 0.93 57.55 -38.60
CA ASN A 45 0.81 58.97 -38.27
C ASN A 45 2.12 59.73 -38.47
N THR A 46 3.26 59.10 -38.14
CA THR A 46 4.59 59.66 -38.37
C THR A 46 4.86 59.84 -39.86
N LEU A 47 4.53 58.84 -40.70
CA LEU A 47 4.63 58.97 -42.16
C LEU A 47 3.68 60.06 -42.69
N MET A 48 2.44 60.13 -42.21
CA MET A 48 1.47 61.16 -42.59
C MET A 48 1.98 62.59 -42.30
N GLY A 49 2.51 62.80 -41.09
CA GLY A 49 3.03 64.11 -40.69
C GLY A 49 4.21 64.57 -41.54
N ASN A 50 5.16 63.66 -41.81
CA ASN A 50 6.32 63.96 -42.64
C ASN A 50 5.99 64.08 -44.12
N ALA A 51 5.06 63.29 -44.65
CA ALA A 51 4.58 63.40 -46.02
C ALA A 51 3.99 64.79 -46.30
N LYS A 52 3.22 65.35 -45.34
CA LYS A 52 2.69 66.71 -45.44
C LYS A 52 3.81 67.76 -45.55
N HIS A 53 4.85 67.66 -44.72
CA HIS A 53 5.98 68.59 -44.78
C HIS A 53 6.79 68.47 -46.07
N LEU A 54 6.99 67.23 -46.56
CA LEU A 54 7.69 66.98 -47.82
C LEU A 54 6.92 67.50 -49.04
N SER A 55 5.59 67.55 -49.00
CA SER A 55 4.78 68.11 -50.10
C SER A 55 5.13 69.58 -50.39
N GLU A 56 5.41 70.38 -49.35
CA GLU A 56 5.80 71.79 -49.46
C GLU A 56 7.20 71.96 -50.08
N GLN A 57 8.11 71.03 -49.78
CA GLN A 57 9.47 71.03 -50.33
C GLN A 57 9.50 70.55 -51.78
N LEU A 58 8.70 69.55 -52.12
CA LEU A 58 8.52 69.07 -53.49
C LEU A 58 7.89 70.14 -54.38
N ALA A 59 6.90 70.89 -53.87
CA ALA A 59 6.30 72.01 -54.58
C ALA A 59 7.31 73.15 -54.84
N SER A 60 8.27 73.36 -53.94
CA SER A 60 9.30 74.40 -54.06
C SER A 60 10.62 73.95 -54.72
N SER A 61 10.72 72.68 -55.15
CA SER A 61 11.94 72.07 -55.71
C SER A 61 13.17 72.15 -54.79
N SER A 62 12.96 72.17 -53.47
CA SER A 62 14.03 72.14 -52.47
C SER A 62 14.71 70.75 -52.38
N PRO A 63 15.99 70.66 -51.97
CA PRO A 63 16.66 69.39 -51.74
C PRO A 63 15.96 68.58 -50.63
N LEU A 64 15.55 67.34 -50.93
CA LEU A 64 14.80 66.48 -50.00
C LEU A 64 15.69 65.71 -49.02
N GLN A 65 16.96 65.48 -49.38
CA GLN A 65 17.88 64.63 -48.61
C GLN A 65 18.07 65.06 -47.14
N PRO A 66 18.25 66.35 -46.80
CA PRO A 66 18.39 66.77 -45.40
C PRO A 66 17.14 66.46 -44.56
N HIS A 67 15.95 66.59 -45.15
CA HIS A 67 14.69 66.29 -44.47
C HIS A 67 14.53 64.79 -44.22
N VAL A 68 14.93 63.95 -45.19
CA VAL A 68 14.89 62.49 -45.05
C VAL A 68 15.89 62.01 -43.99
N ASN A 69 17.11 62.56 -43.96
CA ASN A 69 18.10 62.25 -42.93
C ASN A 69 17.62 62.67 -41.54
N HIS A 70 17.07 63.89 -41.41
CA HIS A 70 16.53 64.35 -40.13
C HIS A 70 15.35 63.49 -39.65
N PHE A 71 14.47 63.09 -40.56
CA PHE A 71 13.38 62.17 -40.20
C PHE A 71 13.94 60.86 -39.63
N MET A 72 14.94 60.26 -40.29
CA MET A 72 15.58 59.04 -39.80
C MET A 72 16.25 59.23 -38.41
N GLU A 73 16.91 60.35 -38.18
CA GLU A 73 17.51 60.67 -36.86
C GLU A 73 16.47 60.88 -35.75
N SER A 74 15.24 61.27 -36.12
CA SER A 74 14.16 61.57 -35.18
C SER A 74 13.18 60.42 -34.95
N ASN A 75 13.40 59.25 -35.56
CA ASN A 75 12.44 58.16 -35.56
C ASN A 75 13.10 56.77 -35.53
N ASP A 76 12.71 55.96 -34.56
CA ASP A 76 13.25 54.62 -34.35
C ASP A 76 12.38 53.49 -34.95
N TYR A 77 11.24 53.80 -35.59
CA TYR A 77 10.32 52.77 -36.08
C TYR A 77 10.74 52.07 -37.39
N PHE A 78 11.54 52.75 -38.23
CA PHE A 78 11.88 52.28 -39.57
C PHE A 78 13.38 52.12 -39.68
N ASN A 79 13.86 51.11 -40.41
CA ASN A 79 15.28 50.91 -40.68
C ASN A 79 15.81 51.91 -41.71
N ALA A 80 14.98 52.29 -42.68
CA ALA A 80 15.27 53.34 -43.63
C ALA A 80 13.99 54.00 -44.18
N ILE A 81 14.12 55.24 -44.62
CA ILE A 81 13.08 56.05 -45.23
C ILE A 81 13.42 56.28 -46.70
N VAL A 82 12.41 56.23 -47.58
CA VAL A 82 12.53 56.46 -49.02
C VAL A 82 11.44 57.40 -49.50
N VAL A 83 11.78 58.30 -50.42
CA VAL A 83 10.83 59.17 -51.13
C VAL A 83 10.84 58.76 -52.59
N VAL A 84 9.66 58.40 -53.11
CA VAL A 84 9.46 57.93 -54.48
C VAL A 84 8.54 58.90 -55.20
N GLU A 85 8.97 59.43 -56.35
CA GLU A 85 8.13 60.29 -57.20
C GLU A 85 7.01 59.51 -57.91
N ARG A 86 6.04 60.23 -58.49
CA ARG A 86 4.95 59.67 -59.32
C ARG A 86 5.41 58.70 -60.42
N SER A 87 6.62 58.89 -60.93
CA SER A 87 7.23 58.06 -61.99
C SER A 87 7.71 56.69 -61.49
N GLY A 88 7.71 56.47 -60.16
CA GLY A 88 8.32 55.30 -59.52
C GLY A 88 9.83 55.44 -59.29
N ARG A 89 10.39 56.63 -59.51
CA ARG A 89 11.82 56.91 -59.27
C ARG A 89 12.05 57.35 -57.82
N VAL A 90 13.05 56.77 -57.17
CA VAL A 90 13.53 57.22 -55.85
C VAL A 90 14.22 58.57 -56.00
N VAL A 91 13.84 59.55 -55.18
CA VAL A 91 14.40 60.92 -55.21
C VAL A 91 15.15 61.34 -53.94
N ALA A 92 14.95 60.63 -52.84
CA ALA A 92 15.75 60.74 -51.63
C ALA A 92 15.59 59.48 -50.78
N ALA A 93 16.62 59.09 -50.03
CA ALA A 93 16.59 57.94 -49.13
C ALA A 93 17.55 58.13 -47.95
N SER A 94 17.20 57.66 -46.75
CA SER A 94 18.00 57.93 -45.52
C SER A 94 19.24 57.05 -45.37
N ALA A 95 19.38 55.98 -46.16
CA ALA A 95 20.52 55.08 -46.12
C ALA A 95 21.21 55.02 -47.49
N GLU A 96 22.54 54.94 -47.51
CA GLU A 96 23.36 54.86 -48.74
C GLU A 96 23.41 53.46 -49.37
N LYS A 97 22.66 52.46 -48.86
CA LYS A 97 22.64 51.11 -49.46
C LYS A 97 22.08 51.18 -50.89
N ASP A 98 22.83 50.65 -51.86
CA ASP A 98 22.52 50.58 -53.30
C ASP A 98 21.20 49.85 -53.67
N ASP A 99 20.42 49.38 -52.69
CA ASP A 99 19.22 48.55 -52.90
C ASP A 99 17.91 49.32 -53.17
N PHE A 100 17.83 50.65 -52.98
CA PHE A 100 16.53 51.35 -53.01
C PHE A 100 15.85 51.40 -54.39
N HIS A 101 16.64 51.41 -55.47
CA HIS A 101 16.09 51.28 -56.83
C HIS A 101 15.42 49.91 -57.03
N ASP A 102 15.96 48.87 -56.41
CA ASP A 102 15.43 47.50 -56.47
C ASP A 102 14.29 47.29 -55.47
N ILE A 103 14.28 47.97 -54.31
CA ILE A 103 13.18 47.94 -53.33
C ILE A 103 11.87 48.45 -53.94
N VAL A 104 11.92 49.48 -54.80
CA VAL A 104 10.72 49.98 -55.51
C VAL A 104 10.34 49.08 -56.69
N ALA A 105 11.29 48.34 -57.27
CA ALA A 105 11.03 47.39 -58.36
C ALA A 105 10.50 46.03 -57.87
N ALA A 106 10.91 45.59 -56.68
CA ALA A 106 10.55 44.32 -56.05
C ALA A 106 9.44 44.44 -54.99
N GLY A 107 9.13 45.66 -54.55
CA GLY A 107 8.12 45.97 -53.53
C GLY A 107 6.67 46.02 -54.05
N PRO A 108 5.74 46.65 -53.31
CA PRO A 108 4.33 46.66 -53.64
C PRO A 108 4.09 47.12 -55.07
N THR A 109 3.20 46.41 -55.76
CA THR A 109 2.95 46.59 -57.20
C THR A 109 2.56 48.03 -57.51
N ARG A 110 2.82 48.50 -58.75
CA ARG A 110 2.30 49.81 -59.23
C ARG A 110 0.79 49.98 -58.99
N GLN A 111 0.05 48.88 -58.82
CA GLN A 111 -1.38 48.86 -58.53
C GLN A 111 -1.69 49.27 -57.08
N GLU A 112 -0.97 48.76 -56.08
CA GLU A 112 -1.11 49.18 -54.67
C GLU A 112 -0.69 50.65 -54.47
N LEU A 113 0.30 51.09 -55.25
CA LEU A 113 0.73 52.49 -55.35
C LEU A 113 -0.17 53.33 -56.28
N SER A 114 -1.22 52.77 -56.89
CA SER A 114 -2.17 53.56 -57.70
C SER A 114 -3.40 53.99 -56.91
N ASP A 115 -3.70 53.29 -55.82
CA ASP A 115 -4.86 53.51 -54.97
C ASP A 115 -4.73 54.76 -54.07
N ARG A 116 -3.54 55.40 -54.04
CA ARG A 116 -3.24 56.63 -53.28
C ARG A 116 -3.69 56.57 -51.81
N SER A 117 -3.69 55.38 -51.25
CA SER A 117 -3.98 55.10 -49.86
C SER A 117 -2.69 54.70 -49.13
N PRO A 118 -2.62 54.83 -47.79
CA PRO A 118 -1.54 54.25 -47.02
C PRO A 118 -1.57 52.73 -47.12
N THR A 119 -0.43 52.10 -47.39
CA THR A 119 -0.35 50.64 -47.58
C THR A 119 0.80 50.05 -46.77
N ILE A 120 0.72 48.74 -46.50
CA ILE A 120 1.82 47.93 -45.97
C ILE A 120 1.96 46.75 -46.92
N SER A 121 3.15 46.56 -47.48
CA SER A 121 3.39 45.47 -48.42
C SER A 121 3.40 44.10 -47.75
N GLU A 122 3.17 43.07 -48.54
CA GLU A 122 3.66 41.73 -48.22
C GLU A 122 5.19 41.73 -48.08
N PRO A 123 5.79 40.80 -47.31
CA PRO A 123 7.23 40.67 -47.20
C PRO A 123 7.83 40.25 -48.54
N PHE A 124 8.80 41.01 -49.04
CA PHE A 124 9.52 40.70 -50.27
C PHE A 124 11.04 40.72 -50.03
N ARG A 125 11.80 40.10 -50.92
CA ARG A 125 13.26 40.10 -50.85
C ARG A 125 13.83 41.30 -51.59
N SER A 126 14.73 42.04 -50.95
CA SER A 126 15.58 43.03 -51.61
C SER A 126 16.60 42.37 -52.54
N ALA A 127 17.29 43.16 -53.35
CA ALA A 127 18.40 42.69 -54.17
C ALA A 127 19.60 42.19 -53.34
N SER A 128 19.82 42.78 -52.15
CA SER A 128 20.73 42.25 -51.12
C SER A 128 20.28 40.93 -50.47
N GLY A 129 19.05 40.48 -50.71
CA GLY A 129 18.50 39.22 -50.20
C GLY A 129 17.78 39.32 -48.85
N ASP A 130 17.80 40.49 -48.22
CA ASP A 130 17.08 40.79 -46.98
C ASP A 130 15.57 40.78 -47.22
N ILE A 131 14.81 40.26 -46.26
CA ILE A 131 13.34 40.33 -46.32
C ILE A 131 12.89 41.65 -45.71
N ILE A 132 12.12 42.41 -46.48
CA ILE A 132 11.68 43.76 -46.16
C ILE A 132 10.16 43.83 -46.22
N VAL A 133 9.59 44.60 -45.29
CA VAL A 133 8.21 45.09 -45.36
C VAL A 133 8.25 46.59 -45.58
N LEU A 134 7.49 47.09 -46.54
CA LEU A 134 7.42 48.52 -46.87
C LEU A 134 6.07 49.09 -46.44
N MET A 135 6.08 50.09 -45.56
CA MET A 135 4.91 50.90 -45.24
C MET A 135 4.97 52.20 -46.05
N THR A 136 3.92 52.51 -46.81
CA THR A 136 3.87 53.71 -47.66
C THR A 136 2.75 54.65 -47.26
N TYR A 137 2.99 55.95 -47.47
CA TYR A 137 1.99 57.00 -47.31
C TYR A 137 2.06 57.96 -48.51
N PRO A 138 0.93 58.32 -49.15
CA PRO A 138 0.92 59.21 -50.30
C PRO A 138 1.34 60.64 -49.91
N ILE A 139 2.22 61.25 -50.70
CA ILE A 139 2.60 62.65 -50.57
C ILE A 139 1.64 63.47 -51.43
N VAL A 140 0.74 64.19 -50.79
CA VAL A 140 -0.23 65.10 -51.42
C VAL A 140 -0.09 66.49 -50.81
N ASP A 141 -0.20 67.55 -51.62
CA ASP A 141 -0.27 68.91 -51.09
C ASP A 141 -1.67 69.30 -50.60
N ALA A 142 -1.82 70.53 -50.10
CA ALA A 142 -3.08 71.05 -49.59
C ALA A 142 -4.17 71.19 -50.68
N GLN A 143 -3.78 71.20 -51.96
CA GLN A 143 -4.68 71.28 -53.12
C GLN A 143 -5.06 69.88 -53.64
N GLY A 144 -4.50 68.81 -53.05
CA GLY A 144 -4.74 67.42 -53.43
C GLY A 144 -3.86 66.93 -54.58
N GLU A 145 -2.85 67.70 -54.97
CA GLU A 145 -1.91 67.31 -56.01
C GLU A 145 -0.92 66.28 -55.46
N TYR A 146 -0.80 65.16 -56.16
CA TYR A 146 -0.10 63.96 -55.67
C TYR A 146 1.36 63.94 -56.15
N TYR A 147 2.37 64.02 -55.30
CA TYR A 147 3.78 64.08 -55.72
C TYR A 147 4.50 62.74 -55.74
N GLY A 148 3.97 61.72 -55.07
CA GLY A 148 4.68 60.46 -54.88
C GLY A 148 4.32 59.77 -53.57
N TYR A 149 5.20 58.91 -53.08
CA TYR A 149 5.06 58.21 -51.81
C TYR A 149 6.25 58.45 -50.90
N LEU A 150 5.95 58.56 -49.60
CA LEU A 150 6.92 58.41 -48.53
C LEU A 150 6.82 56.96 -48.01
N GLY A 151 7.93 56.24 -48.05
CA GLY A 151 8.04 54.86 -47.60
C GLY A 151 8.94 54.73 -46.39
N GLY A 152 8.54 53.92 -45.42
CA GLY A 152 9.37 53.44 -44.33
C GLY A 152 9.57 51.93 -44.45
N THR A 153 10.82 51.48 -44.41
CA THR A 153 11.18 50.06 -44.52
C THR A 153 11.37 49.42 -43.14
N ILE A 154 10.96 48.16 -43.02
CA ILE A 154 11.22 47.30 -41.86
C ILE A 154 12.03 46.11 -42.36
N HIS A 155 13.28 46.02 -41.96
CA HIS A 155 14.20 44.95 -42.36
C HIS A 155 14.08 43.80 -41.36
N LEU A 156 13.45 42.70 -41.75
CA LEU A 156 13.07 41.62 -40.82
C LEU A 156 14.28 40.87 -40.23
N HIS A 157 15.42 40.87 -40.95
CA HIS A 157 16.65 40.21 -40.52
C HIS A 157 17.54 41.11 -39.63
N GLU A 158 17.35 42.43 -39.70
CA GLU A 158 18.01 43.41 -38.85
C GLU A 158 17.19 43.63 -37.57
N ASN A 159 17.75 44.38 -36.62
CA ASN A 159 16.94 44.82 -35.47
C ASN A 159 15.94 45.87 -35.94
N ASN A 160 14.68 45.66 -35.63
CA ASN A 160 13.58 46.51 -36.05
C ASN A 160 12.51 46.61 -34.95
N VAL A 161 11.46 47.40 -35.21
CA VAL A 161 10.35 47.63 -34.28
C VAL A 161 9.67 46.34 -33.79
N LEU A 162 9.63 45.27 -34.60
CA LEU A 162 9.08 43.98 -34.18
C LEU A 162 9.99 43.33 -33.13
N ASN A 163 11.31 43.45 -33.26
CA ASN A 163 12.23 42.98 -32.22
C ASN A 163 12.08 43.77 -30.92
N GLU A 164 11.72 45.05 -30.96
CA GLU A 164 11.46 45.83 -29.75
C GLU A 164 10.17 45.41 -29.05
N ILE A 165 9.10 45.15 -29.82
CA ILE A 165 7.81 44.72 -29.28
C ILE A 165 7.86 43.27 -28.75
N PHE A 166 8.54 42.38 -29.47
CA PHE A 166 8.47 40.94 -29.24
C PHE A 166 9.78 40.32 -28.73
N GLY A 167 10.90 41.04 -28.75
CA GLY A 167 12.23 40.52 -28.40
C GLY A 167 12.43 40.24 -26.90
N GLU A 168 11.76 40.99 -26.02
CA GLU A 168 11.71 40.67 -24.60
C GLU A 168 10.88 39.40 -24.31
N SER A 169 10.02 38.99 -25.25
CA SER A 169 9.25 37.73 -25.18
C SER A 169 10.01 36.54 -25.78
N THR A 170 11.35 36.60 -25.82
CA THR A 170 12.18 35.47 -26.24
C THR A 170 11.93 34.25 -25.36
N THR A 171 12.16 33.07 -25.93
CA THR A 171 11.77 31.77 -25.41
C THR A 171 12.00 31.64 -23.89
N ASN A 172 10.92 31.68 -23.11
CA ASN A 172 11.00 31.55 -21.65
C ASN A 172 11.48 30.13 -21.27
N GLU A 173 11.82 29.90 -19.99
CA GLU A 173 12.15 28.54 -19.48
C GLU A 173 11.06 27.49 -19.82
N SER A 174 9.81 27.92 -19.99
CA SER A 174 8.68 27.09 -20.41
C SER A 174 8.66 26.71 -21.90
N GLY A 175 9.63 27.17 -22.70
CA GLY A 175 9.64 26.99 -24.15
C GLY A 175 8.63 27.84 -24.91
N THR A 176 7.92 28.75 -24.24
CA THR A 176 6.91 29.64 -24.84
C THR A 176 7.56 30.65 -25.76
N TYR A 177 7.04 30.81 -26.97
CA TYR A 177 7.50 31.84 -27.89
C TYR A 177 6.37 32.43 -28.72
N THR A 178 6.66 33.60 -29.31
CA THR A 178 5.76 34.36 -30.16
C THR A 178 6.27 34.36 -31.60
N TYR A 179 5.36 34.27 -32.56
CA TYR A 179 5.66 34.57 -33.96
C TYR A 179 4.52 35.39 -34.59
N VAL A 180 4.86 36.14 -35.65
CA VAL A 180 3.93 37.01 -36.36
C VAL A 180 3.88 36.59 -37.83
N VAL A 181 2.70 36.61 -38.42
CA VAL A 181 2.46 36.32 -39.83
C VAL A 181 1.74 37.48 -40.51
N ASP A 182 1.97 37.67 -41.80
CA ASP A 182 1.18 38.60 -42.62
C ASP A 182 -0.22 38.02 -42.95
N GLY A 183 -0.99 38.75 -43.76
CA GLY A 183 -2.32 38.34 -44.21
C GLY A 183 -2.33 37.15 -45.20
N SER A 184 -1.19 36.73 -45.72
CA SER A 184 -1.05 35.55 -46.62
C SER A 184 -0.35 34.36 -45.96
N GLY A 185 0.06 34.50 -44.69
CA GLY A 185 0.65 33.46 -43.86
C GLY A 185 2.17 33.35 -43.90
N HIS A 186 2.88 34.36 -44.40
CA HIS A 186 4.35 34.43 -44.32
C HIS A 186 4.79 34.92 -42.95
N ILE A 187 5.83 34.30 -42.40
CA ILE A 187 6.39 34.67 -41.11
C ILE A 187 7.13 36.02 -41.20
N LEU A 188 6.68 36.99 -40.41
CA LEU A 188 7.29 38.33 -40.29
C LEU A 188 8.23 38.46 -39.09
N TYR A 189 7.94 37.71 -38.03
CA TYR A 189 8.77 37.65 -36.83
C TYR A 189 8.76 36.24 -36.26
N HIS A 190 9.93 35.73 -35.89
CA HIS A 190 10.09 34.43 -35.23
C HIS A 190 11.42 34.39 -34.46
N PRO A 191 11.54 33.69 -33.31
CA PRO A 191 12.79 33.61 -32.56
C PRO A 191 13.94 32.98 -33.37
N ASP A 192 13.62 31.94 -34.15
CA ASP A 192 14.51 31.40 -35.19
C ASP A 192 14.39 32.24 -36.46
N ARG A 193 15.40 33.09 -36.71
CA ARG A 193 15.45 34.03 -37.85
C ARG A 193 15.48 33.32 -39.21
N ASN A 194 15.88 32.04 -39.29
CA ASN A 194 15.92 31.31 -40.56
C ASN A 194 14.53 31.02 -41.13
N ARG A 195 13.49 31.21 -40.33
CA ARG A 195 12.09 30.98 -40.71
C ARG A 195 11.39 32.22 -41.26
N LEU A 196 12.03 33.39 -41.22
CA LEU A 196 11.45 34.62 -41.75
C LEU A 196 11.13 34.45 -43.24
N GLY A 197 9.91 34.83 -43.63
CA GLY A 197 9.36 34.66 -44.98
C GLY A 197 8.86 33.26 -45.32
N GLU A 198 8.99 32.26 -44.44
CA GLU A 198 8.39 30.94 -44.66
C GLU A 198 6.86 31.07 -44.69
N ASN A 199 6.21 30.47 -45.70
CA ASN A 199 4.76 30.42 -45.75
C ASN A 199 4.24 29.29 -44.85
N VAL A 200 3.55 29.66 -43.77
CA VAL A 200 2.94 28.74 -42.81
C VAL A 200 1.41 28.78 -42.88
N SER A 201 0.85 29.23 -44.00
CA SER A 201 -0.60 29.32 -44.20
C SER A 201 -1.29 27.97 -44.02
N ALA A 202 -0.65 26.83 -44.28
CA ALA A 202 -1.25 25.51 -44.05
C ALA A 202 -1.57 25.21 -42.57
N ASN A 203 -1.00 25.96 -41.62
CA ASN A 203 -1.24 25.75 -40.20
C ASN A 203 -2.65 26.22 -39.78
N ALA A 204 -3.37 25.39 -39.01
CA ALA A 204 -4.76 25.64 -38.64
C ALA A 204 -4.97 26.94 -37.84
N VAL A 205 -4.06 27.27 -36.93
CA VAL A 205 -4.12 28.51 -36.14
C VAL A 205 -3.83 29.73 -37.03
N VAL A 206 -2.88 29.60 -37.96
CA VAL A 206 -2.56 30.64 -38.95
C VAL A 206 -3.77 30.92 -39.85
N GLN A 207 -4.47 29.89 -40.32
CA GLN A 207 -5.71 30.06 -41.09
C GLN A 207 -6.78 30.83 -40.31
N ARG A 208 -6.98 30.49 -39.03
CA ARG A 208 -7.99 31.16 -38.21
C ARG A 208 -7.66 32.63 -37.98
N VAL A 209 -6.40 32.94 -37.66
CA VAL A 209 -5.99 34.31 -37.38
C VAL A 209 -6.05 35.19 -38.63
N ILE A 210 -5.65 34.68 -39.80
CA ILE A 210 -5.77 35.39 -41.09
C ILE A 210 -7.24 35.64 -41.43
N ASN A 211 -8.14 34.72 -41.09
CA ASN A 211 -9.58 34.89 -41.23
C ASN A 211 -10.21 35.81 -40.15
N GLY A 212 -9.39 36.57 -39.42
CA GLY A 212 -9.85 37.54 -38.42
C GLY A 212 -10.37 36.92 -37.12
N GLN A 213 -10.07 35.65 -36.85
CA GLN A 213 -10.49 34.99 -35.61
C GLN A 213 -9.43 35.15 -34.53
N ARG A 214 -9.89 35.38 -33.30
CA ARG A 214 -9.07 35.30 -32.09
C ARG A 214 -9.46 34.08 -31.27
N GLY A 215 -8.53 33.52 -30.51
CA GLY A 215 -8.81 32.40 -29.62
C GLY A 215 -7.55 31.65 -29.21
N TYR A 216 -7.75 30.40 -28.85
CA TYR A 216 -6.68 29.45 -28.59
C TYR A 216 -7.04 28.08 -29.15
N ASP A 217 -6.03 27.30 -29.52
CA ASP A 217 -6.20 25.91 -29.92
C ASP A 217 -4.91 25.11 -29.78
N GLU A 218 -5.03 23.80 -29.70
CA GLU A 218 -3.89 22.89 -29.85
C GLU A 218 -3.51 22.82 -31.33
N VAL A 219 -2.21 22.93 -31.63
CA VAL A 219 -1.73 22.95 -33.01
C VAL A 219 -0.42 22.17 -33.13
N THR A 220 -0.23 21.52 -34.27
CA THR A 220 1.05 20.90 -34.60
C THR A 220 1.83 21.83 -35.53
N ASN A 221 3.10 22.09 -35.21
CA ASN A 221 3.97 22.93 -36.05
C ASN A 221 4.43 22.15 -37.30
N THR A 222 5.18 22.82 -38.19
CA THR A 222 5.75 22.21 -39.40
C THR A 222 6.81 21.12 -39.13
N LYS A 223 7.27 20.99 -37.88
CA LYS A 223 8.25 19.99 -37.42
C LYS A 223 7.59 18.76 -36.77
N GLY A 224 6.26 18.76 -36.60
CA GLY A 224 5.51 17.67 -35.98
C GLY A 224 5.33 17.77 -34.47
N ASP A 225 5.79 18.86 -33.85
CA ASP A 225 5.67 19.10 -32.42
C ASP A 225 4.31 19.72 -32.08
N VAL A 226 3.71 19.29 -30.97
CA VAL A 226 2.40 19.77 -30.49
C VAL A 226 2.58 20.97 -29.57
N PHE A 227 1.79 22.02 -29.83
CA PHE A 227 1.80 23.29 -29.13
C PHE A 227 0.40 23.68 -28.65
N LEU A 228 0.33 24.37 -27.53
CA LEU A 228 -0.86 25.06 -27.05
C LEU A 228 -0.74 26.52 -27.50
N ALA A 229 -1.51 26.94 -28.49
CA ALA A 229 -1.39 28.25 -29.11
C ALA A 229 -2.55 29.16 -28.72
N GLY A 230 -2.24 30.44 -28.47
CA GLY A 230 -3.19 31.55 -28.44
C GLY A 230 -2.89 32.49 -29.59
N TYR A 231 -3.92 33.05 -30.21
CA TYR A 231 -3.78 33.83 -31.43
C TYR A 231 -4.77 34.99 -31.51
N THR A 232 -4.34 36.09 -32.12
CA THR A 232 -5.17 37.27 -32.37
C THR A 232 -4.80 37.93 -33.70
N PRO A 233 -5.77 38.44 -34.47
CA PRO A 233 -5.49 39.28 -35.61
C PRO A 233 -5.13 40.70 -35.14
N VAL A 234 -4.41 41.41 -35.99
CA VAL A 234 -4.13 42.84 -35.88
C VAL A 234 -5.05 43.56 -36.87
N GLU A 235 -6.04 44.28 -36.33
CA GLU A 235 -7.14 44.84 -37.14
C GLU A 235 -6.70 45.84 -38.22
N GLU A 236 -5.60 46.59 -38.00
CA GLU A 236 -5.17 47.65 -38.92
C GLU A 236 -4.55 47.12 -40.22
N ASN A 237 -3.93 45.93 -40.21
CA ASN A 237 -3.14 45.43 -41.34
C ASN A 237 -3.37 43.94 -41.68
N GLY A 238 -4.26 43.26 -40.97
CA GLY A 238 -4.57 41.85 -41.22
C GLY A 238 -3.47 40.87 -40.80
N TRP A 239 -2.45 41.31 -40.06
CA TRP A 239 -1.40 40.43 -39.56
C TRP A 239 -1.93 39.54 -38.43
N GLY A 240 -1.36 38.35 -38.28
CA GLY A 240 -1.67 37.43 -37.20
C GLY A 240 -0.55 37.36 -36.18
N ILE A 241 -0.89 37.42 -34.89
CA ILE A 241 0.05 37.16 -33.80
C ILE A 241 -0.31 35.83 -33.17
N VAL A 242 0.69 34.97 -33.00
CA VAL A 242 0.54 33.66 -32.36
C VAL A 242 1.57 33.53 -31.23
N VAL A 243 1.08 33.23 -30.03
CA VAL A 243 1.88 32.90 -28.85
C VAL A 243 1.64 31.43 -28.53
N GLN A 244 2.70 30.64 -28.41
CA GLN A 244 2.53 29.20 -28.22
C GLN A 244 3.54 28.58 -27.27
N THR A 245 3.10 27.54 -26.56
CA THR A 245 3.89 26.80 -25.58
C THR A 245 3.93 25.31 -25.94
N PRO A 246 5.10 24.64 -25.93
CA PRO A 246 5.19 23.21 -26.23
C PRO A 246 4.34 22.38 -25.26
N ALA A 247 3.48 21.52 -25.80
CA ALA A 247 2.61 20.66 -24.99
C ALA A 247 3.41 19.64 -24.16
N GLU A 248 4.61 19.27 -24.64
CA GLU A 248 5.53 18.39 -23.92
C GLU A 248 6.08 19.02 -22.63
N GLU A 249 6.41 20.31 -22.65
CA GLU A 249 6.91 20.98 -21.44
C GLU A 249 5.81 21.06 -20.37
N ILE A 250 4.56 21.33 -20.77
CA ILE A 250 3.41 21.29 -19.86
C ILE A 250 3.18 19.88 -19.29
N ARG A 251 3.35 18.84 -20.12
CA ARG A 251 3.27 17.45 -19.68
C ARG A 251 4.39 17.12 -18.67
N ALA A 252 5.62 17.58 -18.92
CA ALA A 252 6.74 17.39 -18.03
C ALA A 252 6.51 18.08 -16.68
N GLN A 253 5.97 19.31 -16.69
CA GLN A 253 5.58 20.03 -15.47
C GLN A 253 4.53 19.26 -14.66
N ALA A 254 3.48 18.73 -15.31
CA ALA A 254 2.47 17.90 -14.65
C ALA A 254 3.09 16.66 -13.97
N VAL A 255 4.06 15.99 -14.63
CA VAL A 255 4.77 14.85 -14.03
C VAL A 255 5.62 15.28 -12.83
N ARG A 256 6.33 16.41 -12.90
CA ARG A 256 7.14 16.92 -11.77
C ARG A 256 6.28 17.21 -10.54
N ILE A 257 5.07 17.76 -10.72
CA ILE A 257 4.11 17.98 -9.63
C ILE A 257 3.79 16.66 -8.93
N ILE A 258 3.43 15.61 -9.69
CA ILE A 258 3.06 14.31 -9.15
C ILE A 258 4.24 13.59 -8.48
N LEU A 259 5.44 13.65 -9.06
CA LEU A 259 6.64 13.09 -8.43
C LEU A 259 6.90 13.75 -7.06
N LYS A 260 6.72 15.07 -6.98
CA LYS A 260 6.86 15.81 -5.72
C LYS A 260 5.77 15.41 -4.71
N GLU A 261 4.53 15.24 -5.13
CA GLU A 261 3.45 14.71 -4.27
C GLU A 261 3.77 13.30 -3.73
N ILE A 262 4.28 12.41 -4.59
CA ILE A 262 4.69 11.05 -4.18
C ILE A 262 5.77 11.11 -3.11
N VAL A 263 6.81 11.93 -3.31
CA VAL A 263 7.92 12.05 -2.35
C VAL A 263 7.46 12.53 -0.97
N TYR A 264 6.48 13.44 -0.89
CA TYR A 264 5.96 13.90 0.40
C TYR A 264 4.94 12.95 1.04
N THR A 265 4.10 12.28 0.24
CA THR A 265 3.01 11.43 0.76
C THR A 265 3.48 10.02 1.11
N LEU A 266 4.47 9.48 0.39
CA LEU A 266 4.94 8.12 0.57
C LEU A 266 5.52 7.85 1.98
N PRO A 267 6.39 8.71 2.56
CA PRO A 267 6.91 8.49 3.92
C PRO A 267 5.81 8.48 4.98
N ILE A 268 4.83 9.38 4.86
CA ILE A 268 3.69 9.46 5.78
C ILE A 268 2.84 8.19 5.66
N PHE A 269 2.58 7.72 4.44
CA PHE A 269 1.87 6.48 4.20
C PHE A 269 2.60 5.27 4.80
N LEU A 270 3.91 5.17 4.58
CA LEU A 270 4.74 4.08 5.15
C LEU A 270 4.75 4.12 6.69
N LEU A 271 4.82 5.32 7.28
CA LEU A 271 4.74 5.50 8.73
C LEU A 271 3.39 5.03 9.28
N LEU A 272 2.27 5.45 8.66
CA LEU A 272 0.93 5.01 9.06
C LEU A 272 0.76 3.50 8.87
N LEU A 273 1.29 2.93 7.80
CA LEU A 273 1.28 1.48 7.58
C LEU A 273 2.08 0.75 8.67
N ALA A 274 3.26 1.24 9.01
CA ALA A 274 4.09 0.68 10.07
C ALA A 274 3.38 0.74 11.43
N ILE A 275 2.79 1.89 11.78
CA ILE A 275 1.99 2.05 13.01
C ILE A 275 0.81 1.08 12.99
N THR A 276 0.10 0.96 11.87
CA THR A 276 -1.04 0.04 11.73
C THR A 276 -0.61 -1.42 11.95
N ILE A 277 0.51 -1.84 11.36
CA ILE A 277 1.07 -3.19 11.54
C ILE A 277 1.49 -3.41 12.99
N LEU A 278 2.15 -2.44 13.61
CA LEU A 278 2.56 -2.51 15.01
C LEU A 278 1.34 -2.63 15.94
N LEU A 279 0.31 -1.83 15.70
CA LEU A 279 -0.94 -1.88 16.48
C LEU A 279 -1.67 -3.20 16.28
N ALA A 280 -1.77 -3.69 15.04
CA ALA A 280 -2.37 -4.99 14.73
C ALA A 280 -1.63 -6.13 15.44
N ARG A 281 -0.28 -6.13 15.43
CA ARG A 281 0.53 -7.11 16.17
C ARG A 281 0.32 -7.01 17.67
N LYS A 282 0.29 -5.78 18.21
CA LYS A 282 0.06 -5.53 19.64
C LYS A 282 -1.32 -6.00 20.11
N LEU A 283 -2.34 -5.83 19.27
CA LEU A 283 -3.72 -6.29 19.54
C LEU A 283 -3.87 -7.81 19.37
N ALA A 284 -3.17 -8.42 18.42
CA ALA A 284 -3.25 -9.87 18.16
C ALA A 284 -2.46 -10.73 19.17
N ALA A 285 -1.36 -10.20 19.72
CA ALA A 285 -0.48 -10.91 20.66
C ALA A 285 -1.20 -11.66 21.81
N PRO A 286 -2.11 -11.04 22.59
CA PRO A 286 -2.79 -11.74 23.67
C PRO A 286 -3.67 -12.91 23.20
N PHE A 287 -4.26 -12.83 22.01
CA PHE A 287 -5.05 -13.93 21.44
C PHE A 287 -4.16 -15.10 20.99
N THR A 288 -3.00 -14.81 20.37
CA THR A 288 -2.04 -15.86 20.01
C THR A 288 -1.48 -16.58 21.23
N LEU A 289 -1.25 -15.85 22.31
CA LEU A 289 -0.82 -16.41 23.58
C LEU A 289 -1.88 -17.36 24.15
N LEU A 290 -3.14 -16.91 24.23
CA LEU A 290 -4.26 -17.73 24.70
C LEU A 290 -4.45 -19.00 23.86
N ALA A 291 -4.36 -18.90 22.53
CA ALA A 291 -4.49 -20.04 21.64
C ALA A 291 -3.37 -21.07 21.89
N ASN A 292 -2.13 -20.63 21.98
CA ASN A 292 -0.99 -21.51 22.24
C ASN A 292 -1.06 -22.15 23.63
N THR A 293 -1.52 -21.42 24.65
CA THR A 293 -1.73 -21.97 26.00
C THR A 293 -2.82 -23.05 26.01
N ALA A 294 -3.93 -22.83 25.28
CA ALA A 294 -5.00 -23.83 25.15
C ALA A 294 -4.55 -25.08 24.38
N GLU A 295 -3.74 -24.92 23.34
CA GLU A 295 -3.14 -26.03 22.59
C GLU A 295 -2.14 -26.82 23.45
N GLY A 296 -1.35 -26.14 24.29
CA GLY A 296 -0.43 -26.77 25.23
C GLY A 296 -1.14 -27.72 26.21
N ILE A 297 -2.27 -27.29 26.76
CA ILE A 297 -3.07 -28.08 27.72
C ILE A 297 -3.69 -29.31 27.04
N THR A 298 -4.30 -29.12 25.86
CA THR A 298 -4.88 -30.26 25.11
C THR A 298 -3.81 -31.28 24.70
N SER A 299 -2.57 -30.83 24.55
CA SER A 299 -1.41 -31.68 24.23
C SER A 299 -0.69 -32.26 25.47
N GLY A 300 -1.17 -31.99 26.69
CA GLY A 300 -0.57 -32.51 27.93
C GLY A 300 0.77 -31.88 28.33
N LYS A 301 1.11 -30.71 27.76
CA LYS A 301 2.34 -29.97 28.12
C LYS A 301 2.09 -29.10 29.35
N PRO A 302 3.04 -29.01 30.30
CA PRO A 302 2.94 -28.07 31.42
C PRO A 302 2.85 -26.65 30.88
N VAL A 303 1.86 -25.91 31.39
CA VAL A 303 1.61 -24.52 31.01
C VAL A 303 2.50 -23.64 31.86
N ASP A 304 3.50 -23.02 31.23
CA ASP A 304 4.21 -21.92 31.86
C ASP A 304 3.27 -20.71 31.97
N SER A 305 3.14 -20.16 33.17
CA SER A 305 2.43 -18.90 33.40
C SER A 305 3.07 -17.81 32.55
N PRO A 306 2.36 -17.23 31.58
CA PRO A 306 2.96 -16.23 30.74
C PRO A 306 3.16 -14.91 31.51
N PRO A 307 4.10 -14.07 31.06
CA PRO A 307 4.49 -12.86 31.77
C PRO A 307 3.31 -11.89 31.95
N HIS A 308 3.12 -11.41 33.19
CA HIS A 308 1.99 -10.58 33.63
C HIS A 308 1.87 -9.19 32.95
N HIS A 309 2.76 -8.80 32.02
CA HIS A 309 3.00 -7.38 31.72
C HIS A 309 2.57 -6.90 30.32
N ALA A 310 1.84 -7.71 29.54
CA ALA A 310 1.70 -7.44 28.10
C ALA A 310 0.26 -7.44 27.55
N ILE A 311 -0.75 -7.10 28.34
CA ILE A 311 -2.13 -6.99 27.81
C ILE A 311 -2.58 -5.54 27.85
N PHE A 312 -2.63 -4.92 26.67
CA PHE A 312 -2.87 -3.49 26.46
C PHE A 312 -4.32 -3.06 26.71
N SER A 313 -5.29 -3.99 26.57
CA SER A 313 -6.70 -3.71 26.79
C SER A 313 -7.23 -4.42 28.02
N TYR A 314 -8.01 -3.68 28.81
CA TYR A 314 -8.67 -4.18 30.01
C TYR A 314 -9.56 -5.39 29.70
N GLU A 315 -10.23 -5.36 28.55
CA GLU A 315 -11.10 -6.43 28.04
C GLU A 315 -10.31 -7.71 27.73
N ALA A 316 -9.14 -7.60 27.11
CA ALA A 316 -8.29 -8.75 26.84
C ALA A 316 -7.72 -9.33 28.14
N HIS A 317 -7.42 -8.49 29.14
CA HIS A 317 -6.96 -8.95 30.44
C HIS A 317 -8.08 -9.68 31.20
N GLN A 318 -9.29 -9.14 31.18
CA GLN A 318 -10.49 -9.76 31.76
C GLN A 318 -10.76 -11.12 31.12
N LEU A 319 -10.74 -11.19 29.77
CA LEU A 319 -10.94 -12.44 29.05
C LEU A 319 -9.86 -13.47 29.40
N TYR A 320 -8.60 -13.04 29.43
CA TYR A 320 -7.47 -13.89 29.78
C TYR A 320 -7.63 -14.51 31.17
N GLN A 321 -7.92 -13.69 32.20
CA GLN A 321 -8.15 -14.15 33.56
C GLN A 321 -9.35 -15.11 33.64
N THR A 322 -10.43 -14.79 32.94
CA THR A 322 -11.65 -15.62 32.93
C THR A 322 -11.37 -16.99 32.33
N VAL A 323 -10.61 -17.04 31.22
CA VAL A 323 -10.22 -18.30 30.57
C VAL A 323 -9.33 -19.13 31.47
N LEU A 324 -8.31 -18.53 32.10
CA LEU A 324 -7.44 -19.25 33.05
C LEU A 324 -8.23 -19.85 34.22
N LEU A 325 -9.12 -19.06 34.84
CA LEU A 325 -9.96 -19.52 35.94
C LEU A 325 -10.91 -20.64 35.51
N ALA A 326 -11.48 -20.55 34.31
CA ALA A 326 -12.33 -21.60 33.76
C ALA A 326 -11.54 -22.90 33.54
N MET A 327 -10.30 -22.80 33.03
CA MET A 327 -9.41 -23.94 32.81
C MET A 327 -9.03 -24.63 34.12
N GLU A 328 -8.62 -23.87 35.15
CA GLU A 328 -8.28 -24.42 36.46
C GLU A 328 -9.48 -25.18 37.07
N ARG A 329 -10.68 -24.63 36.93
CA ARG A 329 -11.92 -25.28 37.40
C ARG A 329 -12.23 -26.56 36.63
N LEU A 330 -12.02 -26.58 35.32
CA LEU A 330 -12.22 -27.78 34.50
C LEU A 330 -11.24 -28.88 34.90
N GLN A 331 -9.96 -28.55 35.10
CA GLN A 331 -8.95 -29.50 35.53
C GLN A 331 -9.30 -30.11 36.91
N LYS A 332 -9.62 -29.28 37.90
CA LYS A 332 -10.04 -29.75 39.24
C LYS A 332 -11.29 -30.64 39.18
N ARG A 333 -12.25 -30.33 38.32
CA ARG A 333 -13.44 -31.18 38.12
C ARG A 333 -13.09 -32.51 37.48
N ALA A 334 -12.20 -32.52 36.48
CA ALA A 334 -11.74 -33.75 35.84
C ALA A 334 -11.02 -34.66 36.84
N GLU A 335 -10.13 -34.10 37.67
CA GLU A 335 -9.44 -34.83 38.74
C GLU A 335 -10.43 -35.40 39.77
N HIS A 336 -11.42 -34.61 40.19
CA HIS A 336 -12.44 -35.08 41.14
C HIS A 336 -13.27 -36.23 40.58
N LEU A 337 -13.75 -36.11 39.33
CA LEU A 337 -14.51 -37.17 38.65
C LEU A 337 -13.67 -38.44 38.44
N LEU A 338 -12.37 -38.29 38.15
CA LEU A 338 -11.46 -39.42 38.02
C LEU A 338 -11.32 -40.17 39.36
N ASN A 339 -11.13 -39.43 40.46
CA ASN A 339 -11.03 -40.01 41.80
C ASN A 339 -12.32 -40.73 42.23
N GLU A 340 -13.49 -40.13 41.98
CA GLU A 340 -14.79 -40.78 42.24
C GLU A 340 -14.99 -42.05 41.39
N ALA A 341 -14.60 -42.01 40.11
CA ALA A 341 -14.71 -43.16 39.22
C ALA A 341 -13.77 -44.33 39.58
N GLN A 342 -12.68 -44.05 40.31
CA GLN A 342 -11.61 -44.99 40.63
C GLN A 342 -11.60 -45.50 42.08
N THR A 343 -12.51 -45.01 42.93
CA THR A 343 -12.58 -45.42 44.35
C THR A 343 -13.85 -46.24 44.63
N ASP A 344 -13.77 -47.22 45.52
CA ASP A 344 -14.92 -47.96 46.05
C ASP A 344 -15.59 -47.14 47.16
N ALA A 345 -16.89 -46.84 46.99
CA ALA A 345 -17.62 -45.94 47.88
C ALA A 345 -17.77 -46.47 49.32
N LEU A 346 -17.72 -47.80 49.52
CA LEU A 346 -17.90 -48.41 50.84
C LEU A 346 -16.59 -48.42 51.65
N THR A 347 -15.49 -48.86 51.03
CA THR A 347 -14.22 -49.11 51.72
C THR A 347 -13.20 -47.98 51.59
N GLY A 348 -13.42 -47.06 50.64
CA GLY A 348 -12.47 -46.01 50.30
C GLY A 348 -11.14 -46.54 49.74
N LEU A 349 -11.09 -47.81 49.34
CA LEU A 349 -9.97 -48.35 48.56
C LEU A 349 -10.21 -48.09 47.06
N PRO A 350 -9.16 -48.05 46.25
CA PRO A 350 -9.28 -48.18 44.80
C PRO A 350 -10.24 -49.32 44.39
N ASN A 351 -11.00 -49.10 43.32
CA ASN A 351 -11.93 -50.08 42.77
C ASN A 351 -11.31 -50.86 41.61
N ARG A 352 -12.05 -51.84 41.08
CA ARG A 352 -11.63 -52.67 39.94
C ARG A 352 -11.18 -51.86 38.71
N ARG A 353 -11.73 -50.66 38.45
CA ARG A 353 -11.29 -49.81 37.33
C ARG A 353 -9.88 -49.28 37.57
N ALA A 354 -9.60 -48.78 38.77
CA ALA A 354 -8.27 -48.30 39.15
C ALA A 354 -7.21 -49.41 39.07
N LEU A 355 -7.58 -50.63 39.51
CA LEU A 355 -6.72 -51.80 39.39
C LEU A 355 -6.35 -52.09 37.93
N ASN A 356 -7.33 -52.12 37.01
CA ASN A 356 -7.08 -52.41 35.61
C ASN A 356 -6.16 -51.37 34.95
N VAL A 357 -6.32 -50.09 35.31
CA VAL A 357 -5.44 -49.00 34.83
C VAL A 357 -4.01 -49.23 35.31
N LEU A 358 -3.82 -49.53 36.59
CA LEU A 358 -2.49 -49.74 37.17
C LEU A 358 -1.81 -51.00 36.64
N LEU A 359 -2.54 -52.10 36.53
CA LEU A 359 -2.04 -53.34 35.93
C LEU A 359 -1.60 -53.11 34.48
N SER A 360 -2.42 -52.43 33.68
CA SER A 360 -2.06 -52.14 32.28
C SER A 360 -0.76 -51.33 32.19
N ALA A 361 -0.59 -50.32 33.05
CA ALA A 361 0.63 -49.52 33.12
C ALA A 361 1.85 -50.36 33.53
N TRP A 362 1.75 -51.14 34.61
CA TRP A 362 2.87 -51.97 35.09
C TRP A 362 3.27 -53.06 34.11
N MET A 363 2.31 -53.66 33.40
CA MET A 363 2.60 -54.64 32.33
C MET A 363 3.30 -54.00 31.14
N GLN A 364 2.89 -52.78 30.74
CA GLN A 364 3.54 -52.04 29.65
C GLN A 364 4.99 -51.68 30.01
N GLU A 365 5.22 -51.29 31.28
CA GLU A 365 6.56 -51.02 31.83
C GLU A 365 7.39 -52.29 32.08
N ARG A 366 6.79 -53.48 31.95
CA ARG A 366 7.37 -54.78 32.37
C ARG A 366 7.92 -54.74 33.79
N LYS A 367 7.25 -53.98 34.67
CA LYS A 367 7.62 -53.83 36.06
C LYS A 367 7.34 -55.15 36.80
N PRO A 368 8.31 -55.75 37.53
CA PRO A 368 8.02 -56.91 38.37
C PRO A 368 7.06 -56.56 39.52
N PHE A 369 6.08 -57.41 39.80
CA PHE A 369 5.16 -57.23 40.93
C PHE A 369 4.49 -58.54 41.35
N SER A 370 4.01 -58.60 42.59
CA SER A 370 3.16 -59.68 43.06
C SER A 370 1.71 -59.23 43.20
N VAL A 371 0.79 -60.13 42.87
CA VAL A 371 -0.66 -60.02 43.07
C VAL A 371 -1.04 -60.92 44.23
N VAL A 372 -1.82 -60.38 45.15
CA VAL A 372 -2.47 -61.15 46.21
C VAL A 372 -3.98 -61.05 46.04
N ALA A 373 -4.64 -62.18 45.77
CA ALA A 373 -6.09 -62.29 45.82
C ALA A 373 -6.51 -62.65 47.25
N VAL A 374 -7.45 -61.90 47.82
CA VAL A 374 -7.87 -62.00 49.21
C VAL A 374 -9.39 -62.09 49.28
N ASP A 375 -9.89 -63.01 50.10
CA ASP A 375 -11.32 -63.21 50.29
C ASP A 375 -11.64 -63.54 51.77
N ILE A 376 -12.74 -63.00 52.27
CA ILE A 376 -13.17 -63.19 53.66
C ILE A 376 -13.84 -64.54 53.82
N ASP A 377 -13.27 -65.38 54.68
CA ASP A 377 -13.80 -66.71 54.93
C ASP A 377 -15.19 -66.66 55.55
N PHE A 378 -16.13 -67.38 54.93
CA PHE A 378 -17.53 -67.49 55.37
C PHE A 378 -18.28 -66.14 55.43
N PHE A 379 -17.92 -65.14 54.61
CA PHE A 379 -18.57 -63.83 54.63
C PHE A 379 -20.09 -63.89 54.40
N LYS A 380 -20.57 -64.82 53.57
CA LYS A 380 -22.01 -65.08 53.43
C LYS A 380 -22.68 -65.41 54.78
N GLN A 381 -22.05 -66.22 55.62
CA GLN A 381 -22.57 -66.53 56.96
C GLN A 381 -22.57 -65.31 57.87
N VAL A 382 -21.58 -64.42 57.73
CA VAL A 382 -21.55 -63.13 58.44
C VAL A 382 -22.77 -62.29 58.06
N ASN A 383 -23.07 -62.17 56.76
CA ASN A 383 -24.25 -61.46 56.28
C ASN A 383 -25.55 -62.13 56.75
N ASP A 384 -25.64 -63.46 56.65
CA ASP A 384 -26.84 -64.21 57.02
C ASP A 384 -27.12 -64.15 58.54
N THR A 385 -26.07 -64.03 59.37
CA THR A 385 -26.18 -64.01 60.84
C THR A 385 -26.35 -62.61 61.42
N TYR A 386 -25.59 -61.63 60.91
CA TYR A 386 -25.50 -60.28 61.50
C TYR A 386 -26.12 -59.19 60.62
N GLY A 387 -26.60 -59.56 59.42
CA GLY A 387 -27.16 -58.64 58.45
C GLY A 387 -26.10 -57.92 57.60
N HIS A 388 -26.51 -57.46 56.42
CA HIS A 388 -25.63 -56.80 55.46
C HIS A 388 -24.93 -55.55 56.00
N GLN A 389 -25.55 -54.79 56.91
CA GLN A 389 -24.91 -53.62 57.52
C GLN A 389 -23.66 -53.98 58.33
N VAL A 390 -23.69 -55.09 59.06
CA VAL A 390 -22.51 -55.58 59.80
C VAL A 390 -21.49 -56.19 58.84
N GLY A 391 -21.95 -56.84 57.76
CA GLY A 391 -21.09 -57.27 56.66
C GLY A 391 -20.32 -56.12 56.02
N ASP A 392 -20.98 -54.99 55.76
CA ASP A 392 -20.36 -53.78 55.23
C ASP A 392 -19.29 -53.21 56.18
N GLN A 393 -19.58 -53.19 57.49
CA GLN A 393 -18.59 -52.81 58.50
C GLN A 393 -17.39 -53.77 58.52
N VAL A 394 -17.61 -55.06 58.29
CA VAL A 394 -16.54 -56.07 58.18
C VAL A 394 -15.67 -55.82 56.95
N LEU A 395 -16.24 -55.43 55.80
CA LEU A 395 -15.48 -55.05 54.61
C LEU A 395 -14.64 -53.78 54.84
N GLN A 396 -15.22 -52.77 55.50
CA GLN A 396 -14.50 -51.56 55.91
C GLN A 396 -13.37 -51.87 56.90
N PHE A 397 -13.61 -52.80 57.83
CA PHE A 397 -12.63 -53.26 58.80
C PHE A 397 -11.44 -53.93 58.11
N LEU A 398 -11.69 -54.87 57.17
CA LEU A 398 -10.63 -55.49 56.37
C LEU A 398 -9.84 -54.44 55.59
N ALA A 399 -10.52 -53.53 54.90
CA ALA A 399 -9.88 -52.47 54.12
C ALA A 399 -8.96 -51.58 54.98
N ASN A 400 -9.38 -51.24 56.20
CA ASN A 400 -8.57 -50.47 57.15
C ASN A 400 -7.35 -51.27 57.65
N VAL A 401 -7.51 -52.56 57.91
CA VAL A 401 -6.38 -53.43 58.31
C VAL A 401 -5.38 -53.58 57.16
N MET A 402 -5.84 -53.76 55.93
CA MET A 402 -4.98 -53.79 54.74
C MET A 402 -4.22 -52.48 54.58
N ARG A 403 -4.91 -51.33 54.65
CA ARG A 403 -4.30 -50.01 54.53
C ARG A 403 -3.25 -49.74 55.60
N ALA A 404 -3.52 -50.11 56.85
CA ALA A 404 -2.59 -49.93 57.97
C ALA A 404 -1.36 -50.84 57.89
N ASN A 405 -1.44 -51.97 57.20
CA ASN A 405 -0.34 -52.93 57.03
C ASN A 405 0.33 -52.84 55.66
N SER A 406 -0.08 -51.90 54.81
CA SER A 406 0.50 -51.69 53.48
C SER A 406 1.55 -50.59 53.51
N ARG A 407 2.62 -50.74 52.72
CA ARG A 407 3.69 -49.76 52.58
C ARG A 407 3.28 -48.68 51.57
N LYS A 408 4.00 -47.56 51.59
CA LYS A 408 3.87 -46.51 50.56
C LYS A 408 4.31 -47.10 49.20
N GLY A 409 3.34 -47.37 48.33
CA GLY A 409 3.57 -47.98 47.02
C GLY A 409 2.76 -49.26 46.78
N ASP A 410 2.29 -49.92 47.84
CA ASP A 410 1.39 -51.07 47.73
C ASP A 410 -0.01 -50.58 47.34
N PHE A 411 -0.67 -51.33 46.46
CA PHE A 411 -1.99 -50.96 45.94
C PHE A 411 -3.04 -51.95 46.43
N CYS A 412 -3.83 -51.54 47.42
CA CYS A 412 -4.97 -52.30 47.92
C CYS A 412 -6.23 -51.90 47.15
N CYS A 413 -6.97 -52.88 46.62
CA CYS A 413 -8.16 -52.68 45.82
C CYS A 413 -9.29 -53.57 46.33
N ARG A 414 -10.53 -53.07 46.31
CA ARG A 414 -11.71 -53.94 46.38
C ARG A 414 -12.12 -54.34 44.96
N TYR A 415 -11.99 -55.61 44.62
CA TYR A 415 -12.24 -56.12 43.28
C TYR A 415 -13.73 -56.38 43.03
N GLY A 416 -14.41 -56.90 44.06
CA GLY A 416 -15.80 -57.34 44.02
C GLY A 416 -16.39 -57.45 45.43
N GLY A 417 -17.55 -58.11 45.56
CA GLY A 417 -18.34 -58.20 46.80
C GLY A 417 -17.53 -58.29 48.08
N GLU A 418 -16.90 -59.45 48.32
CA GLU A 418 -15.99 -59.72 49.45
C GLU A 418 -14.52 -59.92 49.03
N GLU A 419 -14.22 -59.62 47.77
CA GLU A 419 -12.94 -59.89 47.12
C GLU A 419 -12.06 -58.65 47.09
N PHE A 420 -10.82 -58.80 47.55
CA PHE A 420 -9.81 -57.76 47.58
C PHE A 420 -8.56 -58.22 46.82
N ILE A 421 -7.87 -57.27 46.22
CA ILE A 421 -6.60 -57.50 45.53
C ILE A 421 -5.55 -56.55 46.09
N ILE A 422 -4.36 -57.07 46.34
CA ILE A 422 -3.18 -56.27 46.67
C ILE A 422 -2.16 -56.42 45.56
N LEU A 423 -1.69 -55.32 45.01
CA LEU A 423 -0.53 -55.30 44.13
C LEU A 423 0.69 -54.79 44.89
N LEU A 424 1.77 -55.56 44.84
CA LEU A 424 3.01 -55.31 45.56
C LEU A 424 4.14 -55.09 44.53
N PRO A 425 4.53 -53.84 44.25
CA PRO A 425 5.53 -53.56 43.23
C PRO A 425 6.92 -54.03 43.68
N ASN A 426 7.69 -54.60 42.75
CA ASN A 426 9.05 -55.09 42.97
C ASN A 426 9.18 -56.02 44.19
N THR A 427 8.12 -56.78 44.49
CA THR A 427 8.07 -57.68 45.64
C THR A 427 7.96 -59.11 45.13
N PRO A 428 8.92 -60.00 45.41
CA PRO A 428 8.86 -61.42 45.03
C PRO A 428 7.79 -62.18 45.85
N SER A 429 7.43 -63.38 45.39
CA SER A 429 6.39 -64.23 45.97
C SER A 429 6.55 -64.47 47.49
N ASP A 430 7.77 -64.74 47.95
CA ASP A 430 8.07 -65.01 49.37
C ASP A 430 7.84 -63.78 50.27
N GLU A 431 8.25 -62.60 49.82
CA GLU A 431 8.01 -61.36 50.56
C GLU A 431 6.53 -60.96 50.53
N ALA A 432 5.86 -61.20 49.40
CA ALA A 432 4.43 -61.00 49.28
C ALA A 432 3.66 -61.91 50.25
N TYR A 433 4.08 -63.17 50.38
CA TYR A 433 3.55 -64.13 51.35
C TYR A 433 3.69 -63.62 52.80
N GLN A 434 4.87 -63.15 53.19
CA GLN A 434 5.09 -62.61 54.53
C GLN A 434 4.20 -61.40 54.83
N MET A 435 4.03 -60.51 53.84
CA MET A 435 3.18 -59.33 53.97
C MET A 435 1.72 -59.71 54.18
N ILE A 436 1.18 -60.62 53.38
CA ILE A 436 -0.23 -61.03 53.50
C ILE A 436 -0.47 -61.88 54.76
N GLU A 437 0.47 -62.72 55.17
CA GLU A 437 0.37 -63.48 56.43
C GLU A 437 0.29 -62.55 57.65
N ARG A 438 0.98 -61.41 57.61
CA ARG A 438 0.85 -60.38 58.65
C ARG A 438 -0.57 -59.80 58.69
N ILE A 439 -1.18 -59.53 57.54
CA ILE A 439 -2.58 -59.05 57.47
C ILE A 439 -3.53 -60.14 58.00
N ARG A 440 -3.38 -61.38 57.53
CA ARG A 440 -4.20 -62.52 57.94
C ARG A 440 -4.13 -62.75 59.46
N THR A 441 -2.93 -62.84 60.02
CA THR A 441 -2.72 -63.03 61.46
C THR A 441 -3.25 -61.85 62.26
N THR A 442 -3.15 -60.62 61.75
CA THR A 442 -3.73 -59.43 62.40
C THR A 442 -5.26 -59.52 62.48
N LEU A 443 -5.94 -60.05 61.46
CA LEU A 443 -7.39 -60.21 61.45
C LEU A 443 -7.85 -61.34 62.37
N GLU A 444 -7.09 -62.44 62.43
CA GLU A 444 -7.35 -63.58 63.32
C GLU A 444 -7.22 -63.19 64.81
N LEU A 445 -6.40 -62.20 65.13
CA LEU A 445 -6.19 -61.73 66.50
C LEU A 445 -7.06 -60.53 66.90
N LYS A 446 -7.53 -59.72 65.93
CA LYS A 446 -8.35 -58.54 66.22
C LYS A 446 -9.84 -58.86 66.25
N THR A 447 -10.54 -58.31 67.22
CA THR A 447 -12.01 -58.34 67.27
C THR A 447 -12.58 -57.56 66.08
N SER A 448 -13.36 -58.23 65.23
CA SER A 448 -14.07 -57.59 64.12
C SER A 448 -15.39 -56.95 64.61
N PRO A 449 -16.10 -56.18 63.76
CA PRO A 449 -17.42 -55.64 64.06
C PRO A 449 -18.49 -56.67 64.45
N THR A 450 -18.28 -57.97 64.16
CA THR A 450 -19.17 -59.06 64.60
C THR A 450 -19.00 -59.45 66.07
N GLY A 451 -18.03 -58.85 66.77
CA GLY A 451 -17.65 -59.22 68.14
C GLY A 451 -16.75 -60.46 68.22
N LYS A 452 -16.40 -61.09 67.08
CA LYS A 452 -15.45 -62.21 66.98
C LYS A 452 -14.37 -61.92 65.94
N PRO A 453 -13.20 -62.56 65.99
CA PRO A 453 -12.23 -62.49 64.90
C PRO A 453 -12.81 -63.03 63.59
N ILE A 454 -12.35 -62.50 62.46
CA ILE A 454 -12.63 -63.01 61.12
C ILE A 454 -11.35 -63.57 60.52
N THR A 455 -11.49 -64.47 59.57
CA THR A 455 -10.35 -65.09 58.87
C THR A 455 -10.44 -64.77 57.38
N ILE A 456 -9.29 -64.74 56.72
CA ILE A 456 -9.19 -64.53 55.28
C ILE A 456 -8.38 -65.67 54.66
N SER A 457 -8.78 -66.07 53.46
CA SER A 457 -7.97 -66.92 52.60
C SER A 457 -7.29 -66.06 51.55
N CYS A 458 -6.05 -66.39 51.21
CA CYS A 458 -5.24 -65.59 50.29
C CYS A 458 -4.53 -66.47 49.26
N GLY A 459 -4.40 -65.97 48.03
CA GLY A 459 -3.62 -66.57 46.95
C GLY A 459 -2.63 -65.58 46.38
N VAL A 460 -1.36 -66.00 46.20
CA VAL A 460 -0.28 -65.12 45.73
C VAL A 460 0.27 -65.62 44.39
N ALA A 461 0.41 -64.71 43.44
CA ALA A 461 1.12 -64.95 42.18
C ALA A 461 2.02 -63.77 41.81
N SER A 462 3.10 -64.02 41.07
CA SER A 462 4.13 -63.02 40.77
C SER A 462 4.39 -62.91 39.26
N TYR A 463 4.52 -61.68 38.78
CA TYR A 463 4.93 -61.36 37.41
C TYR A 463 6.42 -60.99 37.40
N PRO A 464 7.21 -61.51 36.45
CA PRO A 464 6.80 -62.28 35.26
C PRO A 464 6.76 -63.82 35.43
N ASP A 465 7.04 -64.34 36.62
CA ASP A 465 7.37 -65.77 36.80
C ASP A 465 6.18 -66.72 36.57
N HIS A 466 4.96 -66.31 36.92
CA HIS A 466 3.78 -67.17 36.87
C HIS A 466 2.92 -66.96 35.62
N ALA A 467 2.99 -65.80 34.96
CA ALA A 467 2.11 -65.45 33.85
C ALA A 467 2.70 -64.36 32.94
N ALA A 468 2.28 -64.34 31.68
CA ALA A 468 2.72 -63.34 30.70
C ALA A 468 1.76 -62.14 30.59
N THR A 469 0.49 -62.32 30.96
CA THR A 469 -0.54 -61.26 30.93
C THR A 469 -1.13 -60.99 32.31
N ALA A 470 -1.69 -59.79 32.52
CA ALA A 470 -2.32 -59.42 33.78
C ALA A 470 -3.54 -60.30 34.09
N HIS A 471 -4.27 -60.73 33.06
CA HIS A 471 -5.44 -61.59 33.23
C HIS A 471 -5.05 -62.97 33.74
N GLU A 472 -4.08 -63.61 33.09
CA GLU A 472 -3.52 -64.91 33.52
C GLU A 472 -2.93 -64.83 34.93
N LEU A 473 -2.27 -63.72 35.27
CA LEU A 473 -1.69 -63.54 36.60
C LEU A 473 -2.76 -63.45 37.70
N LEU A 474 -3.86 -62.73 37.43
CA LEU A 474 -5.01 -62.68 38.33
C LEU A 474 -5.65 -64.08 38.48
N GLU A 475 -5.76 -64.84 37.39
CA GLU A 475 -6.24 -66.23 37.43
C GLU A 475 -5.33 -67.14 38.26
N CYS A 476 -4.01 -66.99 38.16
CA CYS A 476 -3.06 -67.73 39.00
C CYS A 476 -3.25 -67.42 40.48
N ALA A 477 -3.43 -66.14 40.84
CA ALA A 477 -3.70 -65.73 42.21
C ALA A 477 -5.06 -66.28 42.71
N ASP A 478 -6.08 -66.30 41.85
CA ASP A 478 -7.40 -66.87 42.17
C ASP A 478 -7.36 -68.40 42.35
N GLN A 479 -6.60 -69.12 41.52
CA GLN A 479 -6.39 -70.57 41.69
C GLN A 479 -5.70 -70.88 43.03
N ALA A 480 -4.70 -70.08 43.41
CA ALA A 480 -4.05 -70.20 44.72
C ALA A 480 -5.03 -69.91 45.87
N LEU A 481 -5.86 -68.87 45.74
CA LEU A 481 -6.89 -68.53 46.72
C LEU A 481 -7.93 -69.66 46.86
N TYR A 482 -8.34 -70.25 45.74
CA TYR A 482 -9.27 -71.38 45.72
C TYR A 482 -8.67 -72.60 46.42
N ALA A 483 -7.38 -72.88 46.22
CA ALA A 483 -6.66 -73.93 46.96
C ALA A 483 -6.61 -73.64 48.46
N ALA A 484 -6.35 -72.38 48.86
CA ALA A 484 -6.38 -71.97 50.27
C ALA A 484 -7.75 -72.28 50.92
N LYS A 485 -8.85 -71.97 50.21
CA LYS A 485 -10.22 -72.27 50.66
C LYS A 485 -10.49 -73.77 50.77
N ARG A 486 -9.98 -74.60 49.84
CA ARG A 486 -10.15 -76.06 49.86
C ARG A 486 -9.34 -76.76 50.93
N GLN A 487 -8.15 -76.26 51.26
CA GLN A 487 -7.28 -76.90 52.23
C GLN A 487 -7.64 -76.59 53.69
N GLY A 488 -8.74 -75.87 53.93
CA GLY A 488 -9.26 -75.60 55.27
C GLY A 488 -9.36 -74.12 55.65
N ARG A 489 -9.19 -73.19 54.67
CA ARG A 489 -9.31 -71.74 54.87
C ARG A 489 -8.27 -71.16 55.84
N ASN A 490 -8.38 -69.87 56.16
CA ASN A 490 -7.49 -69.11 57.05
C ASN A 490 -6.00 -69.34 56.75
N ARG A 491 -5.63 -69.24 55.47
CA ARG A 491 -4.25 -69.46 55.02
C ARG A 491 -3.93 -68.72 53.73
N THR A 492 -2.65 -68.58 53.48
CA THR A 492 -2.10 -68.10 52.22
C THR A 492 -1.51 -69.29 51.44
N VAL A 493 -1.77 -69.36 50.14
CA VAL A 493 -1.14 -70.32 49.22
C VAL A 493 -0.37 -69.56 48.15
N LEU A 494 0.86 -69.98 47.88
CA LEU A 494 1.64 -69.49 46.73
C LEU A 494 1.26 -70.31 45.50
N TYR A 495 1.04 -69.65 44.36
CA TYR A 495 0.75 -70.36 43.10
C TYR A 495 1.88 -71.34 42.72
N GLU A 496 3.13 -71.00 43.04
CA GLU A 496 4.29 -71.86 42.83
C GLU A 496 4.16 -73.24 43.51
N GLN A 497 3.53 -73.31 44.69
CA GLN A 497 3.29 -74.56 45.41
C GLN A 497 2.30 -75.47 44.66
N LEU A 498 1.30 -74.89 43.97
CA LEU A 498 0.36 -75.66 43.16
C LEU A 498 1.01 -76.23 41.89
N LYS A 499 2.01 -75.53 41.35
CA LYS A 499 2.79 -76.00 40.20
C LYS A 499 3.73 -77.15 40.58
N ALA A 500 4.26 -77.14 41.80
CA ALA A 500 5.12 -78.18 42.34
C ALA A 500 4.36 -79.47 42.71
N ASP A 501 3.13 -79.35 43.22
CA ASP A 501 2.29 -80.50 43.60
C ASP A 501 1.56 -81.17 42.41
N GLY A 502 1.63 -80.58 41.21
CA GLY A 502 0.95 -81.01 39.99
C GLY A 502 1.87 -81.38 38.81
N ALA A 503 3.17 -81.54 39.05
CA ALA A 503 4.19 -81.92 38.05
C ALA A 503 4.61 -83.40 38.14
#